data_AF-A0A7R9QH84-F1
#
_entry.id   AF-A0A7R9QH84-F1
#
_cell.length_a   1.000
_cell.length_b   1.000
_cell.length_c   1.000
_cell.angle_alpha   90.00
_cell.angle_beta   90.00
_cell.angle_gamma   90.00
#
_symmetry.space_group_name_H-M   'P 1'
#
loop_
_entity.id
_entity.type
_entity.pdbx_description
1 polymer ?
#
loop_
_entity_poly.entity_id
_entity_poly.type
_entity_poly.pdbx_seq_one_letter_code
_entity_poly.pdbx_strand_id
1 'polypeptide(L)'
;MDLSPFIDNPMVDNTFESVIPPVALQEECIAGIDEAGRGPVLGPMVYGLAFFPLSQESLLKKLDFADSKTLTEEKREEIFEKIGKNEYKKIGYLATVLSPVTISN
;
A
#
# COMPACT_ATOMS: atom_id res chain seq x y z
N MET A 1 -5.25 3.33 -7.89
CA MET A 1 -6.08 2.30 -7.21
C MET A 1 -7.52 2.68 -7.43
N ASP A 2 -8.38 1.76 -7.89
CA ASP A 2 -9.81 2.02 -8.00
C ASP A 2 -10.48 1.70 -6.66
N LEU A 3 -11.03 2.71 -5.99
CA LEU A 3 -11.68 2.59 -4.69
C LEU A 3 -13.20 2.37 -4.78
N SER A 4 -13.76 2.34 -6.00
CA SER A 4 -15.19 2.16 -6.23
C SER A 4 -15.79 0.99 -5.44
N PRO A 5 -15.14 -0.20 -5.35
CA PRO A 5 -15.67 -1.31 -4.56
C PRO A 5 -15.95 -0.98 -3.08
N PHE A 6 -15.10 -0.16 -2.45
CA PHE A 6 -15.30 0.28 -1.07
C PHE A 6 -16.30 1.42 -0.97
N ILE A 7 -16.30 2.35 -1.94
CA ILE A 7 -17.23 3.48 -1.96
C ILE A 7 -18.67 2.99 -2.16
N ASP A 8 -18.88 2.00 -3.02
CA ASP A 8 -20.19 1.43 -3.34
C ASP A 8 -20.77 0.63 -2.17
N ASN A 9 -19.92 0.01 -1.35
CA ASN A 9 -20.33 -0.70 -0.15
C ASN A 9 -19.29 -0.57 0.99
N PRO A 10 -19.34 0.50 1.79
CA PRO A 10 -18.35 0.77 2.84
C PRO A 10 -18.54 -0.09 4.10
N MET A 11 -19.49 -1.04 4.06
CA MET A 11 -19.80 -1.95 5.17
C MET A 11 -19.02 -3.27 5.11
N VAL A 12 -18.24 -3.48 4.04
CA VAL A 12 -17.43 -4.69 3.86
C VAL A 12 -15.98 -4.33 3.67
N ASP A 13 -15.10 -5.22 4.15
CA ASP A 13 -13.67 -5.07 3.97
C ASP A 13 -13.31 -5.26 2.50
N ASN A 14 -12.38 -4.46 2.00
CA ASN A 14 -11.92 -4.52 0.62
C ASN A 14 -10.40 -4.60 0.58
N THR A 15 -9.86 -5.54 -0.20
CA THR A 15 -8.43 -5.63 -0.47
C THR A 15 -8.14 -5.23 -1.90
N PHE A 16 -7.17 -4.33 -2.06
CA PHE A 16 -6.71 -3.79 -3.32
C PHE A 16 -5.25 -4.17 -3.52
N GLU A 17 -4.93 -4.81 -4.63
CA GLU A 17 -3.60 -5.30 -4.91
C GLU A 17 -3.02 -4.69 -6.18
N SER A 18 -1.69 -4.56 -6.23
CA SER A 18 -0.98 -4.29 -7.46
C SER A 18 -0.85 -5.55 -8.30
N VAL A 19 -0.42 -5.40 -9.56
CA VAL A 19 0.16 -6.52 -10.30
C VAL A 19 1.38 -7.02 -9.53
N ILE A 20 1.44 -8.32 -9.24
CA ILE A 20 2.57 -8.93 -8.54
C ILE A 20 3.77 -9.00 -9.50
N PRO A 21 4.92 -8.39 -9.18
CA PRO A 21 6.10 -8.50 -10.01
C PRO A 21 6.54 -9.98 -10.12
N PRO A 22 6.78 -10.53 -11.33
CA PRO A 22 7.16 -11.95 -11.49
C PRO A 22 8.41 -12.34 -10.71
N VAL A 23 9.33 -11.38 -10.52
CA VAL A 23 10.55 -11.56 -9.72
C VAL A 23 10.24 -11.87 -8.26
N ALA A 24 9.19 -11.28 -7.69
CA ALA A 24 8.80 -11.50 -6.30
C ALA A 24 8.23 -12.92 -6.04
N LEU A 25 7.93 -13.68 -7.09
CA LEU A 25 7.53 -15.08 -7.03
C LEU A 25 8.70 -16.06 -7.16
N GLN A 26 9.89 -15.56 -7.55
CA GLN A 26 11.05 -16.39 -7.88
C GLN A 26 12.18 -16.29 -6.84
N GLU A 27 12.18 -15.24 -6.04
CA GLU A 27 13.19 -15.00 -5.00
C GLU A 27 12.57 -14.48 -3.70
N GLU A 28 13.36 -14.52 -2.63
CA GLU A 28 12.98 -13.98 -1.33
C GLU A 28 12.71 -12.47 -1.42
N CYS A 29 11.69 -12.02 -0.70
CA CYS A 29 11.28 -10.63 -0.66
C CYS A 29 11.38 -10.06 0.75
N ILE A 30 11.67 -8.76 0.84
CA ILE A 30 11.42 -7.96 2.04
C ILE A 30 10.01 -7.40 1.94
N ALA A 31 9.29 -7.42 3.05
CA ALA A 31 7.96 -6.83 3.18
C ALA A 31 7.91 -5.82 4.32
N GLY A 32 7.26 -4.69 4.09
CA GLY A 32 6.89 -3.70 5.10
C GLY A 32 5.37 -3.65 5.25
N ILE A 33 4.90 -3.63 6.50
CA ILE A 33 3.48 -3.51 6.87
C ILE A 33 3.32 -2.27 7.72
N ASP A 34 2.30 -1.47 7.43
CA ASP A 34 1.93 -0.29 8.20
C ASP A 34 0.42 -0.05 8.17
N GLU A 35 -0.09 0.78 9.07
CA GLU A 35 -1.51 1.13 9.14
C GLU A 35 -1.78 2.63 9.17
N ALA A 36 -2.97 3.01 8.67
CA ALA A 36 -3.49 4.36 8.76
C ALA A 36 -4.95 4.34 9.24
N GLY A 37 -5.35 5.34 10.02
CA GLY A 37 -6.75 5.46 10.48
C GLY A 37 -7.07 4.77 11.82
N ARG A 38 -6.06 4.46 12.65
CA ARG A 38 -6.28 3.86 13.98
C ARG A 38 -6.94 4.79 15.01
N GLY A 39 -6.67 6.10 14.90
CA GLY A 39 -7.07 7.12 15.88
C GLY A 39 -8.48 7.72 15.70
N PRO A 40 -8.97 7.96 14.47
CA PRO A 40 -10.29 8.51 14.23
C PRO A 40 -11.42 7.64 14.79
N VAL A 41 -12.47 8.29 15.31
CA VAL A 41 -13.71 7.62 15.73
C VAL A 41 -14.58 7.23 14.53
N LEU A 42 -14.42 7.93 13.41
CA LEU A 42 -15.18 7.74 12.18
C LEU A 42 -14.24 7.37 11.04
N GLY A 43 -14.75 6.55 10.13
CA GLY A 43 -14.04 6.13 8.92
C GLY A 43 -13.37 4.76 9.06
N PRO A 44 -12.85 4.24 7.94
CA PRO A 44 -12.19 2.95 7.91
C PRO A 44 -10.78 3.01 8.50
N MET A 45 -10.22 1.85 8.82
CA MET A 45 -8.80 1.67 9.08
C MET A 45 -8.18 0.94 7.88
N VAL A 46 -7.00 1.37 7.45
CA VAL A 46 -6.32 0.80 6.28
C VAL A 46 -5.03 0.15 6.72
N TYR A 47 -4.83 -1.11 6.33
CA TYR A 47 -3.55 -1.81 6.41
C TYR A 47 -2.89 -1.83 5.04
N GLY A 48 -1.65 -1.36 4.96
CA GLY A 48 -0.81 -1.42 3.77
C GLY A 48 0.31 -2.43 3.92
N LEU A 49 0.54 -3.22 2.87
CA LEU A 49 1.69 -4.10 2.69
C LEU A 49 2.41 -3.65 1.42
N ALA A 50 3.71 -3.42 1.50
CA ALA A 50 4.57 -3.25 0.33
C ALA A 50 5.69 -4.28 0.37
N PHE A 51 6.01 -4.90 -0.76
CA PHE A 51 7.05 -5.91 -0.85
C PHE A 51 7.95 -5.69 -2.06
N PHE A 52 9.21 -6.12 -1.90
CA PHE A 52 10.27 -5.91 -2.88
C PHE A 52 11.32 -7.03 -2.80
N PRO A 53 11.92 -7.44 -3.93
CA PRO A 53 12.95 -8.48 -3.93
C PRO A 53 14.17 -8.15 -3.07
N LEU A 54 14.56 -9.09 -2.20
CA LEU A 54 15.65 -8.91 -1.23
C LEU A 54 16.99 -8.66 -1.92
N SER A 55 17.26 -9.32 -3.05
CA SER A 55 18.49 -9.16 -3.83
C SER A 55 18.76 -7.71 -4.30
N GLN A 56 17.75 -6.86 -4.27
CA GLN A 56 17.79 -5.49 -4.79
C GLN A 56 17.55 -4.43 -3.73
N GLU A 57 17.62 -4.77 -2.44
CA GLU A 57 17.43 -3.83 -1.33
C GLU A 57 18.22 -2.51 -1.49
N SER A 58 19.42 -2.57 -2.06
CA SER A 58 20.23 -1.38 -2.34
C SER A 58 19.58 -0.39 -3.32
N LEU A 59 18.74 -0.86 -4.24
CA LEU A 59 17.94 -0.01 -5.14
C LEU A 59 16.80 0.64 -4.37
N LEU A 60 16.15 -0.08 -3.46
CA LEU A 60 15.08 0.44 -2.62
C LEU A 60 15.56 1.66 -1.80
N LYS A 61 16.76 1.60 -1.23
CA LYS A 61 17.39 2.71 -0.50
C LYS A 61 17.69 3.95 -1.36
N LYS A 62 17.80 3.79 -2.69
CA LYS A 62 18.03 4.90 -3.62
C LYS A 62 16.74 5.57 -4.08
N LEU A 63 15.58 4.96 -3.82
CA LEU A 63 14.29 5.46 -4.30
C LEU A 63 13.71 6.62 -3.46
N ASP A 64 14.45 7.10 -2.45
CA ASP A 64 14.11 8.26 -1.62
C ASP A 64 12.66 8.22 -1.09
N PHE A 65 12.20 7.02 -0.73
CA PHE A 65 10.99 6.82 0.07
C PHE A 65 11.29 7.31 1.49
N ALA A 66 11.34 8.62 1.67
CA ALA A 66 11.60 9.26 2.96
C ALA A 66 10.48 8.96 3.97
N ASP A 67 10.79 9.13 5.25
CA ASP A 67 9.85 9.00 6.38
C ASP A 67 8.55 9.78 6.09
N SER A 68 7.41 9.10 6.18
CA SER A 68 6.09 9.56 5.69
C SER A 68 5.59 10.87 6.34
N LYS A 69 6.27 11.30 7.41
CA LYS A 69 5.99 12.47 8.24
C LYS A 69 6.46 13.81 7.65
N THR A 70 7.27 13.82 6.60
CA THR A 70 7.73 15.06 5.93
C THR A 70 7.19 15.23 4.51
N LEU A 71 6.47 14.24 3.97
CA LEU A 71 5.90 14.31 2.62
C LEU A 71 4.54 15.02 2.62
N THR A 72 4.31 15.87 1.62
CA THR A 72 2.98 16.43 1.35
C THR A 72 2.05 15.34 0.82
N GLU A 73 0.74 15.56 0.92
CA GLU A 73 -0.28 14.65 0.36
C GLU A 73 -0.05 14.41 -1.13
N GLU A 74 0.16 15.49 -1.89
CA GLU A 74 0.47 15.47 -3.31
C GLU A 74 1.70 14.62 -3.62
N LYS A 75 2.75 14.69 -2.79
CA LYS A 75 3.97 13.91 -3.01
C LYS A 75 3.75 12.42 -2.74
N ARG A 76 2.96 12.08 -1.72
CA ARG A 76 2.57 10.68 -1.46
C ARG A 76 1.77 10.10 -2.62
N GLU A 77 0.84 10.87 -3.15
CA GLU A 77 0.02 10.47 -4.28
C GLU A 77 0.86 10.31 -5.56
N GLU A 78 1.77 11.23 -5.85
CA GLU A 78 2.72 11.12 -6.98
C GLU A 78 3.58 9.84 -6.89
N ILE A 79 4.11 9.56 -5.69
CA ILE A 79 4.92 8.36 -5.45
C ILE A 79 4.07 7.10 -5.65
N PHE A 80 2.89 7.07 -5.05
CA PHE A 80 1.98 5.92 -5.14
C PHE A 80 1.50 5.69 -6.58
N GLU A 81 1.24 6.74 -7.34
CA GLU A 81 0.93 6.64 -8.77
C GLU A 81 2.07 6.02 -9.57
N LYS A 82 3.33 6.38 -9.30
CA LYS A 82 4.48 5.77 -9.98
C LYS A 82 4.60 4.28 -9.67
N ILE A 83 4.30 3.88 -8.44
CA ILE A 83 4.21 2.45 -8.07
C ILE A 83 3.07 1.79 -8.86
N GLY A 84 1.87 2.39 -8.89
CA GLY A 84 0.70 1.86 -9.60
C GLY A 84 0.85 1.80 -11.12
N LYS A 85 1.57 2.75 -11.73
CA LYS A 85 1.92 2.78 -13.17
C LYS A 85 3.08 1.84 -13.51
N ASN A 86 3.57 1.07 -12.53
CA ASN A 86 4.64 0.09 -12.69
C ASN A 86 5.97 0.73 -13.16
N GLU A 87 6.19 2.01 -12.86
CA GLU A 87 7.48 2.68 -13.11
C GLU A 87 8.57 2.06 -12.21
N TYR A 88 8.16 1.63 -11.01
CA TYR A 88 8.95 0.78 -10.13
C TYR A 88 8.57 -0.70 -10.31
N LYS A 89 8.98 -1.29 -11.46
CA LYS A 89 8.64 -2.64 -11.95
C LYS A 89 8.79 -3.84 -10.98
N LYS A 90 9.28 -3.60 -9.78
CA LYS A 90 9.70 -4.60 -8.80
C LYS A 90 9.06 -4.40 -7.42
N ILE A 91 8.30 -3.32 -7.24
CA ILE A 91 7.52 -3.10 -6.02
C ILE A 91 6.12 -3.67 -6.26
N GLY A 92 5.65 -4.51 -5.35
CA GLY A 92 4.25 -4.88 -5.25
C GLY A 92 3.63 -4.35 -3.96
N TYR A 93 2.31 -4.16 -3.96
CA TYR A 93 1.57 -3.75 -2.77
C TYR A 93 0.22 -4.43 -2.64
N LEU A 94 -0.26 -4.49 -1.40
CA LEU A 94 -1.64 -4.79 -1.04
C LEU A 94 -2.10 -3.73 -0.04
N ALA A 95 -3.33 -3.26 -0.18
CA ALA A 95 -3.98 -2.38 0.80
C ALA A 95 -5.33 -2.98 1.15
N THR A 96 -5.55 -3.26 2.44
CA THR A 96 -6.85 -3.72 2.95
C THR A 96 -7.51 -2.59 3.72
N VAL A 97 -8.68 -2.19 3.26
CA VAL A 97 -9.55 -1.22 3.92
C VAL A 97 -10.52 -2.00 4.78
N LEU A 98 -10.36 -1.88 6.09
CA LEU A 98 -11.26 -2.45 7.09
C LEU A 98 -12.43 -1.50 7.32
N SER A 99 -13.64 -2.02 7.14
CA SER A 99 -14.86 -1.25 7.35
C SER A 99 -15.02 -0.83 8.82
N PRO A 100 -15.68 0.31 9.11
CA PRO A 100 -16.02 0.67 10.48
C PRO A 100 -16.84 -0.41 11.20
N VAL A 101 -17.63 -1.19 10.46
CA VAL A 101 -18.42 -2.31 10.98
C VAL A 101 -17.51 -3.42 11.50
N THR A 102 -16.49 -3.80 10.74
CA THR A 102 -15.48 -4.78 11.16
C THR A 102 -14.72 -4.30 12.38
N ILE A 103 -14.38 -3.00 12.46
CA ILE A 103 -13.64 -2.43 13.59
C ILE A 103 -14.50 -2.36 14.87
N SER A 104 -15.82 -2.23 14.72
CA SER A 104 -16.75 -2.03 15.85
C SER A 104 -17.34 -3.31 16.43
N ASN A 105 -17.21 -4.45 15.74
CA ASN A 105 -17.72 -5.76 16.15
C ASN A 105 -16.64 -6.62 16.81
#